data_AF-A0AAV1F1U3-F1
#
_entry.id   AF-A0AAV1F1U3-F1
#
_cell.length_a   1.000
_cell.length_b   1.000
_cell.length_c   1.000
_cell.angle_alpha   90.00
_cell.angle_beta   90.00
_cell.angle_gamma   90.00
#
_symmetry.space_group_name_H-M   'P 1'
#
loop_
_entity.id
_entity.type
_entity.pdbx_description
1 polymer ?
#
loop_
_entity_poly.entity_id
_entity_poly.type
_entity_poly.pdbx_seq_one_letter_code
_entity_poly.pdbx_strand_id
1 'polypeptide(L)'
;MEVGRASLNPQVSAESAQLVKTLLEKHRRGVLKEQVENSPQGDERNITWITCRDFTVEVGKTQIGEYILTWELQPCWLYSVDFLYSAEEDHHTFYHYRARFSTPSPRRPIQGIASVYFVVGISKFKPQTLPVEVLFLVESNRLVHTPGWTRFREKWLMDVIESKTLLQRAVDF
;
A
#
# COMPACT_ATOMS: atom_id res chain seq x y z
N MET A 1 17.68 -11.32 34.76
CA MET A 1 16.46 -10.61 34.34
C MET A 1 16.67 -10.27 32.88
N GLU A 2 16.38 -11.23 32.00
CA GLU A 2 16.69 -11.11 30.58
C GLU A 2 15.62 -10.25 29.89
N VAL A 3 16.10 -9.25 29.17
CA VAL A 3 15.33 -8.37 28.30
C VAL A 3 14.70 -9.23 27.21
N GLY A 4 13.38 -9.41 27.29
CA GLY A 4 12.60 -10.09 26.27
C GLY A 4 12.80 -9.39 24.93
N ARG A 5 13.58 -10.03 24.06
CA ARG A 5 13.64 -9.69 22.63
C ARG A 5 12.21 -9.75 22.11
N ALA A 6 11.68 -8.61 21.68
CA ALA A 6 10.45 -8.55 20.92
C ALA A 6 10.60 -9.48 19.71
N SER A 7 9.89 -10.59 19.75
CA SER A 7 9.76 -11.51 18.63
C SER A 7 9.23 -10.71 17.45
N LEU A 8 10.09 -10.45 16.46
CA LEU A 8 9.66 -9.88 15.19
C LEU A 8 8.65 -10.86 14.59
N ASN A 9 7.40 -10.44 14.55
CA ASN A 9 6.32 -11.21 13.95
C ASN A 9 6.74 -11.54 12.49
N PRO A 10 6.84 -12.82 12.08
CA PRO A 10 7.37 -13.22 10.76
C PRO A 10 6.57 -12.71 9.55
N GLN A 11 5.48 -11.99 9.80
CA GLN A 11 4.47 -11.58 8.83
C GLN A 11 4.53 -10.09 8.45
N VAL A 12 5.36 -9.29 9.12
CA VAL A 12 5.49 -7.85 8.82
C VAL A 12 6.47 -7.69 7.65
N SER A 13 5.93 -7.50 6.45
CA SER A 13 6.74 -7.16 5.27
C SER A 13 7.47 -5.83 5.51
N ALA A 14 8.72 -5.70 5.08
CA ALA A 14 9.51 -4.46 5.22
C ALA A 14 8.79 -3.25 4.61
N GLU A 15 8.06 -3.47 3.53
CA GLU A 15 7.18 -2.53 2.84
C GLU A 15 6.07 -2.00 3.76
N SER A 16 5.43 -2.90 4.52
CA SER A 16 4.38 -2.55 5.48
C SER A 16 4.92 -1.65 6.60
N ALA A 17 6.10 -1.99 7.14
CA ALA A 17 6.76 -1.16 8.15
C ALA A 17 7.15 0.22 7.61
N GLN A 18 7.60 0.28 6.34
CA GLN A 18 7.97 1.54 5.69
C GLN A 18 6.77 2.47 5.51
N LEU A 19 5.60 1.94 5.14
CA LEU A 19 4.37 2.71 5.01
C LEU A 19 3.92 3.31 6.35
N VAL A 20 3.92 2.50 7.41
CA VAL A 20 3.58 2.95 8.77
C VAL A 20 4.52 4.06 9.22
N LYS A 21 5.84 3.86 9.07
CA LYS A 21 6.85 4.88 9.40
C LYS A 21 6.59 6.19 8.67
N THR A 22 6.31 6.11 7.36
CA THR A 22 6.04 7.29 6.53
C THR A 22 4.78 8.02 6.98
N LEU A 23 3.72 7.29 7.32
CA LEU A 23 2.47 7.86 7.81
C LEU A 23 2.69 8.57 9.15
N LEU A 24 3.36 7.92 10.11
CA LEU A 24 3.69 8.51 11.41
C LEU A 24 4.56 9.77 11.27
N GLU A 25 5.58 9.74 10.40
CA GLU A 25 6.38 10.93 10.12
C GLU A 25 5.57 12.07 9.50
N LYS A 26 4.61 11.76 8.63
CA LYS A 26 3.69 12.76 8.05
C LYS A 26 2.87 13.44 9.15
N HIS A 27 2.33 12.69 10.13
CA HIS A 27 1.65 13.29 11.29
C HIS A 27 2.58 14.13 12.13
N ARG A 28 3.79 13.64 12.44
CA ARG A 28 4.78 14.42 13.21
C ARG A 28 5.13 15.74 12.52
N ARG A 29 5.28 15.73 11.19
CA ARG A 29 5.54 16.94 10.39
C ARG A 29 4.31 17.84 10.30
N GLY A 30 3.11 17.29 10.20
CA GLY A 30 1.86 18.05 10.18
C GLY A 30 1.58 18.76 11.50
N VAL A 31 1.89 18.14 12.64
CA VAL A 31 1.82 18.76 13.98
C VAL A 31 2.80 19.93 14.13
N LEU A 32 3.90 19.94 13.36
CA LEU A 32 4.91 21.01 13.36
C LEU A 32 4.69 22.08 12.27
N LYS A 33 3.76 21.87 11.34
CA LYS A 33 3.46 22.79 10.23
C LYS A 33 1.96 22.82 9.97
N GLU A 34 1.22 23.52 10.83
CA GLU A 34 0.05 24.24 10.32
C GLU A 34 0.59 25.39 9.46
N GLN A 35 0.12 25.46 8.22
CA GLN A 35 0.45 26.46 7.18
C GLN A 35 1.74 26.19 6.38
N VAL A 36 1.58 25.63 5.17
CA VAL A 36 1.86 26.27 3.87
C VAL A 36 1.32 25.32 2.78
N GLU A 37 0.25 25.72 2.11
CA GLU A 37 -0.15 25.17 0.81
C GLU A 37 0.85 25.60 -0.28
N ASN A 38 1.29 24.67 -1.13
CA ASN A 38 0.98 24.68 -2.57
C ASN A 38 1.72 23.58 -3.35
N SER A 39 1.03 23.06 -4.38
CA SER A 39 1.51 22.33 -5.58
C SER A 39 1.33 20.80 -5.61
N PRO A 40 1.06 20.21 -6.80
CA PRO A 40 0.13 20.59 -7.85
C PRO A 40 -1.00 19.55 -8.03
N GLN A 41 -2.10 19.99 -8.67
CA GLN A 41 -3.27 19.25 -9.18
C GLN A 41 -3.26 17.72 -8.94
N GLY A 42 -4.07 17.29 -7.97
CA GLY A 42 -4.42 15.88 -7.81
C GLY A 42 -5.05 15.33 -9.10
N ASP A 43 -4.72 14.09 -9.40
CA ASP A 43 -5.27 13.35 -10.54
C ASP A 43 -6.80 13.22 -10.35
N GLU A 44 -7.58 13.47 -11.42
CA GLU A 44 -9.06 13.37 -11.40
C GLU A 44 -9.55 11.94 -11.11
N ARG A 45 -8.63 10.96 -11.09
CA ARG A 45 -8.87 9.52 -10.96
C ARG A 45 -8.69 9.00 -9.53
N ASN A 46 -9.12 9.78 -8.55
CA ASN A 46 -9.17 9.36 -7.15
C ASN A 46 -10.59 8.93 -6.76
N ILE A 47 -10.67 8.07 -5.75
CA ILE A 47 -11.95 7.69 -5.14
C ILE A 47 -12.16 8.44 -3.82
N THR A 48 -13.42 8.53 -3.39
CA THR A 48 -13.76 9.03 -2.05
C THR A 48 -13.57 7.91 -1.03
N TRP A 49 -12.47 7.98 -0.28
CA TRP A 49 -12.18 7.05 0.81
C TRP A 49 -13.21 7.18 1.94
N ILE A 50 -13.57 6.05 2.56
CA ILE A 50 -14.55 6.02 3.63
C ILE A 50 -14.08 6.79 4.86
N THR A 51 -15.01 7.25 5.68
CA THR A 51 -14.72 7.90 6.96
C THR A 51 -14.04 6.91 7.92
N CYS A 52 -13.27 7.43 8.88
CA CYS A 52 -12.66 6.64 9.93
C CYS A 52 -13.70 5.88 10.78
N ARG A 53 -14.89 6.47 10.97
CA ARG A 53 -15.97 5.89 11.77
C ARG A 53 -16.54 4.62 11.14
N ASP A 54 -16.76 4.64 9.83
CA ASP A 54 -17.49 3.59 9.12
C ASP A 54 -16.55 2.54 8.51
N PHE A 55 -15.24 2.65 8.80
CA PHE A 55 -14.23 1.76 8.25
C PHE A 55 -14.33 0.35 8.82
N THR A 56 -14.23 -0.64 7.93
CA THR A 56 -14.01 -2.06 8.24
C THR A 56 -12.96 -2.63 7.31
N VAL A 57 -12.40 -3.79 7.66
CA VAL A 57 -11.36 -4.45 6.85
C VAL A 57 -11.84 -4.77 5.43
N GLU A 58 -13.09 -5.19 5.32
CA GLU A 58 -13.76 -5.60 4.10
C GLU A 58 -14.07 -4.40 3.21
N VAL A 59 -14.49 -3.28 3.81
CA VAL A 59 -14.66 -2.02 3.09
C VAL A 59 -13.31 -1.51 2.60
N GLY A 60 -12.26 -1.56 3.43
CA GLY A 60 -10.91 -1.19 3.02
C GLY A 60 -10.43 -2.01 1.82
N LYS A 61 -10.62 -3.34 1.86
CA LYS A 61 -10.32 -4.24 0.73
C LYS A 61 -11.09 -3.86 -0.54
N THR A 62 -12.38 -3.55 -0.40
CA THR A 62 -13.25 -3.15 -1.52
C THR A 62 -12.80 -1.84 -2.14
N GLN A 63 -12.57 -0.79 -1.33
CA GLN A 63 -12.11 0.51 -1.80
C GLN A 63 -10.71 0.46 -2.41
N ILE A 64 -9.80 -0.36 -1.88
CA ILE A 64 -8.50 -0.60 -2.53
C ILE A 64 -8.71 -1.22 -3.92
N GLY A 65 -9.65 -2.18 -4.04
CA GLY A 65 -10.03 -2.75 -5.33
C GLY A 65 -10.57 -1.71 -6.31
N GLU A 66 -11.49 -0.85 -5.87
CA GLU A 66 -12.04 0.26 -6.66
C GLU A 66 -10.95 1.26 -7.09
N TYR A 67 -10.02 1.57 -6.19
CA TYR A 67 -8.89 2.44 -6.50
C TYR A 67 -7.96 1.82 -7.55
N ILE A 68 -7.70 0.51 -7.48
CA ILE A 68 -6.89 -0.19 -8.49
C ILE A 68 -7.56 -0.13 -9.87
N LEU A 69 -8.89 -0.16 -9.94
CA LEU A 69 -9.62 -0.02 -11.21
C LEU A 69 -9.39 1.34 -11.87
N THR A 70 -9.06 2.39 -11.13
CA THR A 70 -8.75 3.71 -11.71
C THR A 70 -7.37 3.77 -12.36
N TRP A 71 -6.53 2.74 -12.21
CA TRP A 71 -5.17 2.69 -12.76
C TRP A 71 -5.10 2.41 -14.27
N GLU A 72 -6.22 2.05 -14.90
CA GLU A 72 -6.32 1.75 -16.34
C GLU A 72 -5.29 0.71 -16.83
N LEU A 73 -5.08 -0.34 -16.03
CA LEU A 73 -4.17 -1.43 -16.39
C LEU A 73 -4.68 -2.17 -17.64
N GLN A 74 -3.76 -2.73 -18.43
CA GLN A 74 -4.15 -3.60 -19.53
C GLN A 74 -5.00 -4.79 -19.07
N PRO A 75 -5.97 -5.26 -19.89
CA PRO A 75 -6.86 -6.36 -19.53
C PRO A 75 -6.18 -7.72 -19.22
N CYS A 76 -4.91 -7.88 -19.58
CA CYS A 76 -4.13 -9.07 -19.28
C CYS A 76 -3.73 -9.19 -17.81
N TRP A 77 -3.83 -8.10 -17.04
CA TRP A 77 -3.53 -8.08 -15.62
C TRP A 77 -4.67 -8.67 -14.81
N LEU A 78 -4.36 -9.74 -14.08
CA LEU A 78 -5.22 -10.25 -13.03
C LEU A 78 -4.67 -9.80 -11.67
N TYR A 79 -5.56 -9.46 -10.75
CA TYR A 79 -5.17 -9.10 -9.39
C TYR A 79 -6.10 -9.64 -8.31
N SER A 80 -5.55 -9.78 -7.11
CA SER A 80 -6.30 -10.09 -5.89
C SER A 80 -5.82 -9.21 -4.74
N VAL A 81 -6.75 -8.68 -3.96
CA VAL A 81 -6.45 -7.90 -2.75
C VAL A 81 -6.64 -8.79 -1.53
N ASP A 82 -5.61 -8.90 -0.69
CA ASP A 82 -5.62 -9.67 0.54
C ASP A 82 -5.42 -8.73 1.73
N PHE A 83 -6.20 -8.91 2.80
CA PHE A 83 -5.86 -8.35 4.11
C PHE A 83 -4.75 -9.17 4.73
N LEU A 84 -3.76 -8.51 5.33
CA LEU A 84 -2.63 -9.18 5.97
C LEU A 84 -2.84 -9.24 7.48
N TYR A 85 -2.90 -8.08 8.14
CA TYR A 85 -3.09 -7.94 9.58
C TYR A 85 -3.41 -6.48 9.94
N SER A 86 -3.81 -6.26 11.19
CA SER A 86 -3.91 -4.93 11.79
C SER A 86 -2.90 -4.76 12.91
N ALA A 87 -2.33 -3.56 13.03
CA ALA A 87 -1.45 -3.18 14.12
C ALA A 87 -2.04 -1.99 14.86
N GLU A 88 -2.27 -2.16 16.16
CA GLU A 88 -2.73 -1.09 17.03
C GLU A 88 -1.52 -0.44 17.71
N GLU A 89 -1.39 0.87 17.55
CA GLU A 89 -0.39 1.72 18.17
C GLU A 89 -1.08 2.73 19.11
N ASP A 90 -0.31 3.47 19.90
CA ASP A 90 -0.82 4.38 20.93
C ASP A 90 -1.81 5.43 20.36
N HIS A 91 -1.61 5.84 19.11
CA HIS A 91 -2.33 6.97 18.52
C HIS A 91 -3.04 6.63 17.20
N HIS A 92 -2.75 5.46 16.65
CA HIS A 92 -3.24 5.03 15.35
C HIS A 92 -3.52 3.54 15.34
N THR A 93 -4.47 3.15 14.49
CA THR A 93 -4.65 1.76 14.09
C THR A 93 -4.32 1.66 12.61
N PHE A 94 -3.45 0.70 12.27
CA PHE A 94 -2.99 0.46 10.91
C PHE A 94 -3.56 -0.86 10.40
N TYR A 95 -4.11 -0.84 9.20
CA TYR A 95 -4.62 -2.02 8.51
C TYR A 95 -3.80 -2.25 7.25
N HIS A 96 -3.19 -3.43 7.17
CA HIS A 96 -2.24 -3.79 6.13
C HIS A 96 -2.90 -4.67 5.08
N TYR A 97 -2.70 -4.32 3.81
CA TYR A 97 -3.20 -5.08 2.68
C TYR A 97 -2.11 -5.31 1.65
N ARG A 98 -2.28 -6.35 0.84
CA ARG A 98 -1.45 -6.66 -0.31
C ARG A 98 -2.32 -6.93 -1.53
N ALA A 99 -2.12 -6.17 -2.57
CA ALA A 99 -2.61 -6.49 -3.90
C ALA A 99 -1.52 -7.26 -4.66
N ARG A 100 -1.85 -8.45 -5.17
CA ARG A 100 -0.96 -9.26 -6.01
C ARG A 100 -1.43 -9.16 -7.45
N PHE A 101 -0.49 -8.97 -8.37
CA PHE A 101 -0.71 -8.78 -9.79
C PHE A 101 0.06 -9.83 -10.59
N SER A 102 -0.54 -10.35 -11.65
CA SER A 102 0.10 -11.28 -12.57
C SER A 102 -0.49 -11.17 -13.97
N THR A 103 0.28 -11.57 -14.98
CA THR A 103 -0.14 -11.65 -16.38
C THR A 103 -0.02 -13.10 -16.86
N PRO A 104 -0.98 -13.97 -16.50
CA PRO A 104 -0.92 -15.38 -16.87
C PRO A 104 -1.01 -15.54 -18.40
N SER A 105 -0.30 -16.53 -18.94
CA SER A 105 -0.41 -16.92 -20.34
C SER A 105 -0.63 -18.43 -20.48
N PRO A 106 -1.23 -18.92 -21.58
CA PRO A 106 -1.41 -20.36 -21.79
C PRO A 106 -0.10 -21.15 -21.74
N ARG A 107 1.03 -20.53 -22.11
CA ARG A 107 2.36 -21.15 -22.05
C ARG A 107 2.98 -21.11 -20.65
N ARG A 108 2.58 -20.15 -19.82
CA ARG A 108 3.07 -19.93 -18.45
C ARG A 108 1.92 -19.42 -17.58
N PRO A 109 1.10 -20.34 -17.01
CA PRO A 109 -0.07 -19.96 -16.22
C PRO A 109 0.28 -19.17 -14.97
N ILE A 110 1.46 -19.39 -14.40
CA ILE A 110 2.00 -18.62 -13.28
C ILE A 110 3.25 -17.91 -13.79
N GLN A 111 3.05 -16.70 -14.31
CA GLN A 111 4.13 -15.78 -14.65
C GLN A 111 4.35 -14.81 -13.49
N GLY A 112 5.60 -14.38 -13.28
CA GLY A 112 6.05 -13.68 -12.07
C GLY A 112 5.03 -12.71 -11.46
N ILE A 113 4.98 -12.70 -10.13
CA ILE A 113 3.98 -11.94 -9.37
C ILE A 113 4.59 -10.62 -8.92
N ALA A 114 3.89 -9.52 -9.17
CA ALA A 114 4.16 -8.22 -8.59
C ALA A 114 3.22 -7.97 -7.40
N SER A 115 3.74 -7.42 -6.30
CA SER A 115 2.92 -7.03 -5.14
C SER A 115 2.91 -5.51 -4.95
N VAL A 116 1.75 -4.96 -4.60
CA VAL A 116 1.59 -3.59 -4.10
C VAL A 116 1.04 -3.67 -2.68
N TYR A 117 1.73 -3.03 -1.75
CA TYR A 117 1.34 -2.99 -0.35
C TYR A 117 0.58 -1.70 -0.06
N PHE A 118 -0.50 -1.82 0.69
CA PHE A 118 -1.30 -0.69 1.14
C PHE A 118 -1.36 -0.68 2.66
N VAL A 119 -1.36 0.52 3.22
CA VAL A 119 -1.67 0.75 4.62
C VAL A 119 -2.79 1.76 4.71
N VAL A 120 -3.83 1.39 5.45
CA VAL A 120 -4.89 2.30 5.87
C VAL A 120 -4.65 2.65 7.33
N GLY A 121 -4.43 3.93 7.61
CA GLY A 121 -4.23 4.47 8.95
C GLY A 121 -5.49 5.18 9.44
N ILE A 122 -5.89 4.87 10.66
CA ILE A 122 -6.96 5.56 11.39
C ILE A 122 -6.36 6.17 12.66
N SER A 123 -6.45 7.48 12.81
CA SER A 123 -6.00 8.16 14.02
C SER A 123 -7.08 8.11 15.10
N LYS A 124 -6.67 7.84 16.34
CA LYS A 124 -7.54 7.82 17.52
C LYS A 124 -7.94 9.23 17.99
N PHE A 125 -7.22 10.27 17.55
CA PHE A 125 -7.45 11.66 17.99
C PHE A 125 -8.09 12.55 16.93
N LYS A 126 -7.97 12.18 15.64
CA LYS A 126 -8.61 12.95 14.57
C LYS A 126 -10.14 12.73 14.60
N PRO A 127 -10.94 13.73 14.15
CA PRO A 127 -12.38 13.54 14.01
C PRO A 127 -12.70 12.33 13.16
N GLN A 128 -13.54 11.43 13.66
CA GLN A 128 -13.87 10.19 12.95
C GLN A 128 -14.70 10.40 11.69
N THR A 129 -15.19 11.62 11.45
CA THR A 129 -15.87 12.05 10.23
C THR A 129 -14.90 12.26 9.06
N LEU A 130 -13.59 12.37 9.31
CA LEU A 130 -12.58 12.50 8.26
C LEU A 130 -12.36 11.17 7.54
N PRO A 131 -12.00 11.18 6.24
CA PRO A 131 -11.66 9.98 5.50
C PRO A 131 -10.41 9.30 6.09
N VAL A 132 -10.32 7.99 5.91
CA VAL A 132 -9.14 7.22 6.30
C VAL A 132 -7.91 7.64 5.50
N GLU A 133 -6.73 7.55 6.12
CA GLU A 133 -5.48 7.89 5.45
C GLU A 133 -4.90 6.64 4.77
N VAL A 134 -4.73 6.69 3.46
CA VAL A 134 -4.22 5.55 2.69
C VAL A 134 -2.87 5.89 2.08
N LEU A 135 -1.91 4.97 2.21
CA LEU A 135 -0.61 5.01 1.52
C LEU A 135 -0.36 3.67 0.85
N PHE A 136 0.39 3.69 -0.25
CA PHE A 136 0.81 2.46 -0.92
C PHE A 136 2.23 2.53 -1.46
N LEU A 137 2.83 1.37 -1.68
CA LEU A 137 4.10 1.24 -2.37
C LEU A 137 4.17 -0.07 -3.15
N VAL A 138 4.96 -0.09 -4.21
CA VAL A 138 5.20 -1.29 -5.02
C VAL A 138 6.35 -2.08 -4.39
N GLU A 139 6.25 -3.40 -4.32
CA GLU A 139 7.29 -4.24 -3.73
C GLU A 139 8.67 -3.94 -4.33
N SER A 140 9.72 -4.07 -3.53
CA SER A 140 11.10 -3.70 -3.90
C SER A 140 11.31 -2.22 -4.26
N ASN A 141 10.28 -1.37 -4.21
CA ASN A 141 10.39 0.09 -4.34
C ASN A 141 10.31 0.76 -2.95
N ARG A 142 11.13 1.78 -2.73
CA ARG A 142 11.12 2.58 -1.50
C ARG A 142 10.22 3.80 -1.59
N LEU A 143 9.69 4.13 -2.76
CA LEU A 143 8.85 5.31 -2.93
C LEU A 143 7.44 5.02 -2.41
N VAL A 144 7.00 5.83 -1.45
CA VAL A 144 5.65 5.78 -0.89
C VAL A 144 4.75 6.76 -1.61
N HIS A 145 3.55 6.30 -1.95
CA HIS A 145 2.57 7.03 -2.74
C HIS A 145 1.29 7.29 -1.94
N THR A 146 0.65 8.41 -2.25
CA THR A 146 -0.68 8.76 -1.73
C THR A 146 -1.70 8.67 -2.88
N PRO A 147 -2.83 7.96 -2.69
CA PRO A 147 -3.91 7.92 -3.67
C PRO A 147 -4.37 9.31 -4.11
N GLY A 148 -4.64 9.47 -5.41
CA GLY A 148 -5.04 10.74 -6.02
C GLY A 148 -3.92 11.77 -6.22
N TRP A 149 -2.77 11.60 -5.60
CA TRP A 149 -1.60 12.48 -5.82
C TRP A 149 -0.59 11.87 -6.78
N THR A 150 -0.51 10.55 -6.81
CA THR A 150 0.36 9.81 -7.71
C THR A 150 -0.47 9.00 -8.69
N ARG A 151 -0.25 9.23 -9.99
CA ARG A 151 -0.75 8.34 -11.04
C ARG A 151 0.06 7.04 -11.05
N PHE A 152 -0.61 5.91 -10.84
CA PHE A 152 0.01 4.61 -10.95
C PHE A 152 0.46 4.34 -12.39
N ARG A 153 1.62 3.73 -12.58
CA ARG A 153 2.13 3.33 -13.90
C ARG A 153 2.27 1.82 -13.96
N GLU A 154 1.63 1.20 -14.94
CA GLU A 154 1.73 -0.25 -15.19
C GLU A 154 3.18 -0.73 -15.30
N LYS A 155 4.08 0.10 -15.84
CA LYS A 155 5.52 -0.15 -15.91
C LYS A 155 6.12 -0.55 -14.55
N TRP A 156 5.62 -0.03 -13.44
CA TRP A 156 6.11 -0.39 -12.11
C TRP A 156 5.89 -1.86 -11.77
N LEU A 157 4.79 -2.47 -12.22
CA LEU A 157 4.55 -3.90 -12.06
C LEU A 157 5.45 -4.72 -12.98
N MET A 158 5.63 -4.27 -14.24
CA MET A 158 6.50 -4.94 -15.20
C MET A 158 7.96 -4.96 -14.73
N ASP A 159 8.48 -3.81 -14.28
CA ASP A 159 9.88 -3.67 -13.83
C ASP A 159 10.18 -4.63 -12.66
N VAL A 160 9.21 -4.82 -11.76
CA VAL A 160 9.31 -5.77 -10.64
C VAL A 160 9.38 -7.22 -11.13
N ILE A 161 8.49 -7.62 -12.03
CA ILE A 161 8.45 -8.99 -12.58
C ILE A 161 9.72 -9.28 -13.38
N GLU A 162 10.18 -8.33 -14.18
CA GLU A 162 11.41 -8.44 -14.96
C GLU A 162 12.62 -8.58 -14.04
N SER A 163 12.72 -7.74 -13.01
CA SER A 163 13.81 -7.81 -12.01
C SER A 163 13.85 -9.17 -11.31
N LYS A 164 12.71 -9.70 -10.88
CA LYS A 164 12.62 -11.04 -10.28
C LYS A 164 13.06 -12.13 -11.26
N THR A 165 12.65 -12.02 -12.52
CA THR A 165 13.01 -12.97 -13.58
C THR A 165 14.51 -12.96 -13.87
N LEU A 166 15.14 -11.78 -13.89
CA LEU A 166 16.58 -11.64 -14.07
C LEU A 166 17.35 -12.26 -12.91
N LEU A 167 16.92 -12.03 -11.67
CA LEU A 167 17.54 -12.62 -10.48
C LEU A 167 17.41 -14.14 -10.46
N GLN A 168 16.25 -14.70 -10.84
CA GLN A 168 16.07 -16.16 -10.95
C GLN A 168 17.09 -16.77 -11.92
N ARG A 169 17.21 -16.21 -13.12
CA ARG A 169 18.19 -16.68 -14.12
C ARG A 169 19.64 -16.56 -13.67
N ALA A 170 19.94 -15.60 -12.80
CA ALA A 170 21.29 -15.40 -12.27
C ALA A 170 21.66 -16.39 -11.16
N VAL A 171 20.69 -17.08 -10.56
CA VAL A 171 20.89 -18.05 -9.46
C VAL A 171 20.81 -19.49 -9.96
N ASP A 172 20.07 -19.74 -11.04
CA ASP A 172 19.93 -21.06 -11.69
C ASP A 172 21.18 -21.45 -12.52
N PHE A 173 22.35 -21.53 -11.86
CA PHE A 173 23.61 -22.05 -12.44
C PHE A 173 23.56 -23.57 -12.71
#